data_AF-A0A7L0Z9H1-F1
#
_entry.id   AF-A0A7L0Z9H1-F1
#
_cell.length_a   1.000
_cell.length_b   1.000
_cell.length_c   1.000
_cell.angle_alpha   90.00
_cell.angle_beta   90.00
_cell.angle_gamma   90.00
#
_symmetry.space_group_name_H-M   'P 1'
#
loop_
_entity.id
_entity.type
_entity.pdbx_description
1 polymer ?
#
loop_
_entity_poly.entity_id
_entity_poly.type
_entity_poly.pdbx_seq_one_letter_code
_entity_poly.pdbx_strand_id
1 'polypeptide(L)'
;PGSSRILPHPRTPLHAPLPLWPVAPPGRLPGLRPAEPGEFTRRAFAHGKLDLTAAEGLRDLIGAETEAQRRQALRQMEGDLGRLYQRWSHALTQVGL
;
A
#
# COMPACT_ATOMS: atom_id res chain seq x y z
N PRO A 1 -22.15 -39.88 45.71
CA PRO A 1 -21.30 -40.31 44.58
C PRO A 1 -21.78 -39.69 43.25
N GLY A 2 -21.34 -38.45 42.98
CA GLY A 2 -21.63 -37.75 41.72
C GLY A 2 -20.32 -37.54 40.97
N SER A 3 -20.05 -38.38 39.97
CA SER A 3 -18.81 -38.31 39.18
C SER A 3 -18.89 -37.14 38.21
N SER A 4 -18.18 -36.05 38.51
CA SER A 4 -18.01 -34.92 37.57
C SER A 4 -17.13 -35.38 36.40
N ARG A 5 -17.75 -35.52 35.23
CA ARG A 5 -17.10 -35.90 33.98
C ARG A 5 -16.41 -34.66 33.41
N ILE A 6 -15.11 -34.51 33.67
CA ILE A 6 -14.28 -33.46 33.09
C ILE A 6 -14.22 -33.70 31.57
N LEU A 7 -14.84 -32.83 30.78
CA LEU A 7 -14.70 -32.82 29.32
C LEU A 7 -13.28 -32.35 28.97
N PRO A 8 -12.54 -33.05 28.10
CA PRO A 8 -11.21 -32.60 27.70
C PRO A 8 -11.32 -31.32 26.87
N HIS A 9 -10.62 -30.27 27.28
CA HIS A 9 -10.43 -29.07 26.47
C HIS A 9 -9.65 -29.46 25.20
N PRO A 10 -10.08 -29.06 23.98
CA PRO A 10 -9.32 -29.35 22.78
C PRO A 10 -7.96 -28.64 22.87
N ARG A 11 -6.88 -29.42 22.84
CA ARG A 11 -5.52 -28.88 22.70
C ARG A 11 -5.39 -28.35 21.27
N THR A 12 -5.64 -27.06 21.08
CA THR A 12 -5.33 -26.38 19.81
C THR A 12 -3.85 -26.58 19.52
N PRO A 13 -3.45 -27.11 18.35
CA PRO A 13 -2.04 -27.25 18.02
C PRO A 13 -1.40 -25.87 17.94
N LEU A 14 -0.26 -25.69 18.63
CA LEU A 14 0.46 -24.42 18.79
C LEU A 14 0.92 -23.77 17.45
N HIS A 15 0.71 -24.44 16.31
CA HIS A 15 1.12 -24.04 14.97
C HIS A 15 -0.03 -23.94 13.94
N ALA A 16 -1.30 -24.11 14.35
CA ALA A 16 -2.40 -23.79 13.43
C ALA A 16 -2.47 -22.27 13.25
N PRO A 17 -2.58 -21.76 12.00
CA PRO A 17 -2.83 -20.34 11.80
C PRO A 17 -4.10 -19.96 12.55
N LEU A 18 -4.04 -18.83 13.27
CA LEU A 18 -5.19 -18.29 13.98
C LEU A 18 -6.39 -18.21 13.02
N PRO A 19 -7.62 -18.56 13.46
CA PRO A 19 -8.79 -18.32 12.63
C PRO A 19 -8.81 -16.84 12.30
N LEU A 20 -8.73 -16.51 11.01
CA LEU A 20 -8.98 -15.16 10.55
C LEU A 20 -10.34 -14.78 11.14
N TRP A 21 -10.39 -13.69 11.93
CA TRP A 21 -11.64 -13.06 12.36
C TRP A 21 -12.57 -13.02 11.15
N PRO A 22 -13.91 -13.20 11.28
CA PRO A 22 -14.84 -13.03 10.16
C PRO A 22 -14.78 -11.60 9.61
N VAL A 23 -13.76 -11.32 8.80
CA VAL A 23 -13.67 -10.18 7.93
C VAL A 23 -14.59 -10.54 6.79
N ALA A 24 -15.64 -9.74 6.59
CA ALA A 24 -16.54 -9.90 5.47
C ALA A 24 -15.71 -10.09 4.19
N PRO A 25 -16.04 -11.07 3.33
CA PRO A 25 -15.28 -11.29 2.11
C PRO A 25 -15.22 -9.98 1.32
N PRO A 26 -14.03 -9.57 0.83
CA PRO A 26 -13.90 -8.33 0.07
C PRO A 26 -14.89 -8.34 -1.11
N GLY A 27 -15.76 -7.31 -1.17
CA GLY A 27 -16.68 -7.12 -2.30
C GLY A 27 -18.18 -7.32 -2.04
N ARG A 28 -18.65 -7.45 -0.78
CA ARG A 28 -20.10 -7.52 -0.48
C ARG A 28 -20.63 -6.39 0.40
N LEU A 29 -20.07 -5.20 0.25
CA LEU A 29 -20.70 -3.99 0.80
C LEU A 29 -21.63 -3.41 -0.27
N PRO A 30 -22.92 -3.15 0.04
CA PRO A 30 -23.85 -2.54 -0.90
C PRO A 30 -23.28 -1.23 -1.48
N GLY A 31 -23.35 -1.08 -2.81
CA GLY A 31 -22.86 0.11 -3.51
C GLY A 31 -21.34 0.14 -3.79
N LEU A 32 -20.61 -0.92 -3.43
CA LEU A 32 -19.18 -1.04 -3.73
C LEU A 32 -18.92 -2.19 -4.72
N ARG A 33 -17.96 -1.97 -5.62
CA ARG A 33 -17.41 -3.03 -6.49
C ARG A 33 -15.95 -3.28 -6.15
N PRO A 34 -15.41 -4.48 -6.42
CA PRO A 34 -13.97 -4.70 -6.43
C PRO A 34 -13.27 -3.67 -7.34
N ALA A 35 -12.11 -3.20 -6.88
CA ALA A 35 -11.27 -2.30 -7.64
C ALA A 35 -10.47 -3.09 -8.69
N GLU A 36 -10.27 -2.48 -9.86
CA GLU A 36 -9.34 -2.99 -10.85
C GLU A 36 -7.89 -2.85 -10.34
N PRO A 37 -6.93 -3.65 -10.84
CA PRO A 37 -5.52 -3.53 -10.49
C PRO A 37 -5.03 -2.08 -10.67
N GLY A 38 -4.47 -1.51 -9.62
CA GLY A 38 -3.94 -0.14 -9.61
C GLY A 38 -4.98 0.99 -9.69
N GLU A 39 -6.28 0.69 -9.61
CA GLU A 39 -7.33 1.69 -9.82
C GLU A 39 -7.29 2.84 -8.81
N PHE A 40 -6.97 2.56 -7.54
CA PHE A 40 -6.84 3.60 -6.53
C PHE A 40 -5.71 4.59 -6.85
N THR A 41 -4.54 4.08 -7.25
CA THR A 41 -3.39 4.91 -7.66
C THR A 41 -3.74 5.73 -8.90
N ARG A 42 -4.39 5.12 -9.90
CA ARG A 42 -4.85 5.85 -11.10
C ARG A 42 -5.83 6.96 -10.77
N ARG A 43 -6.81 6.72 -9.89
CA ARG A 43 -7.79 7.74 -9.45
C ARG A 43 -7.11 8.89 -8.71
N ALA A 44 -6.14 8.58 -7.85
CA ALA A 44 -5.41 9.60 -7.11
C ALA A 44 -4.52 10.45 -8.03
N PHE A 45 -3.89 9.85 -9.05
CA PHE A 45 -3.20 10.60 -10.11
C PHE A 45 -4.16 11.50 -10.90
N ALA A 46 -5.27 10.95 -11.40
CA ALA A 46 -6.25 11.69 -12.19
C ALA A 46 -6.88 12.87 -11.42
N HIS A 47 -6.94 12.79 -10.09
CA HIS A 47 -7.46 13.85 -9.22
C HIS A 47 -6.35 14.75 -8.64
N GLY A 48 -5.12 14.68 -9.16
CA GLY A 48 -4.00 15.55 -8.75
C GLY A 48 -3.51 15.34 -7.31
N LYS A 49 -3.88 14.23 -6.67
CA LYS A 49 -3.41 13.87 -5.32
C LYS A 49 -1.99 13.30 -5.33
N LEU A 50 -1.55 12.81 -6.49
CA LEU A 50 -0.20 12.33 -6.76
C LEU A 50 0.18 12.74 -8.18
N ASP A 51 1.46 12.99 -8.43
CA ASP A 51 2.01 13.07 -9.79
C ASP A 51 2.46 11.69 -10.31
N LEU A 52 2.94 11.63 -11.56
CA LEU A 52 3.41 10.38 -12.17
C LEU A 52 4.61 9.79 -11.41
N THR A 53 5.55 10.62 -10.97
CA THR A 53 6.74 10.18 -10.24
C THR A 53 6.37 9.57 -8.90
N ALA A 54 5.38 10.14 -8.20
CA ALA A 54 4.86 9.62 -6.96
C ALA A 54 4.13 8.28 -7.16
N ALA A 55 3.36 8.13 -8.25
CA ALA A 55 2.69 6.89 -8.58
C ALA A 55 3.67 5.75 -8.91
N GLU A 56 4.77 6.05 -9.62
CA GLU A 56 5.84 5.09 -9.90
C GLU A 56 6.63 4.72 -8.64
N GLY A 57 6.98 5.72 -7.82
CA GLY A 57 7.62 5.50 -6.53
C GLY A 57 6.80 4.61 -5.59
N LEU A 58 5.47 4.74 -5.59
CA LEU A 58 4.59 3.85 -4.83
C LEU A 58 4.66 2.40 -5.32
N ARG A 59 4.65 2.17 -6.63
CA ARG A 59 4.78 0.82 -7.21
C ARG A 59 6.10 0.19 -6.81
N ASP A 60 7.19 0.94 -6.93
CA ASP A 60 8.54 0.47 -6.64
C ASP A 60 8.73 0.25 -5.13
N LEU A 61 8.03 1.01 -4.28
CA LEU A 61 8.02 0.82 -2.83
C LEU A 61 7.33 -0.49 -2.43
N ILE A 62 6.17 -0.78 -3.03
CA ILE A 62 5.42 -2.02 -2.79
C ILE A 62 6.25 -3.24 -3.20
N GLY A 63 7.02 -3.12 -4.28
CA GLY A 63 7.89 -4.19 -4.80
C GLY A 63 9.31 -4.22 -4.22
N ALA A 64 9.65 -3.40 -3.21
CA ALA A 64 11.01 -3.33 -2.71
C ALA A 64 11.40 -4.58 -1.92
N GLU A 65 12.49 -5.25 -2.33
CA GLU A 65 13.03 -6.44 -1.67
C GLU A 65 14.19 -6.10 -0.71
N THR A 66 14.78 -4.91 -0.88
CA THR A 66 15.91 -4.44 -0.10
C THR A 66 15.65 -3.07 0.51
N GLU A 67 16.32 -2.79 1.62
CA GLU A 67 16.27 -1.47 2.27
C GLU A 67 16.80 -0.34 1.37
N ALA A 68 17.72 -0.65 0.45
CA ALA A 68 18.19 0.31 -0.54
C ALA A 68 17.09 0.66 -1.57
N GLN A 69 16.38 -0.34 -2.10
CA GLN A 69 15.24 -0.13 -3.01
C GLN A 69 14.11 0.63 -2.31
N ARG A 70 13.77 0.27 -1.06
CA ARG A 70 12.75 0.96 -0.27
C ARG A 70 13.07 2.45 -0.10
N ARG A 71 14.31 2.78 0.30
CA ARG A 71 14.75 4.19 0.46
C ARG A 71 14.75 4.95 -0.86
N GLN A 72 15.13 4.30 -1.96
CA GLN A 72 15.10 4.92 -3.28
C GLN A 72 13.66 5.20 -3.73
N ALA A 73 12.75 4.25 -3.56
CA ALA A 73 11.35 4.40 -3.92
C ALA A 73 10.66 5.51 -3.10
N LEU A 74 10.97 5.63 -1.80
CA LEU A 74 10.48 6.73 -0.97
C LEU A 74 10.92 8.11 -1.47
N ARG A 75 12.20 8.28 -1.82
CA ARG A 75 12.70 9.57 -2.37
C ARG A 75 11.98 9.95 -3.67
N GLN A 76 11.72 8.98 -4.54
CA GLN A 76 10.93 9.21 -5.74
C GLN A 76 9.50 9.60 -5.39
N MET A 77 8.88 8.88 -4.44
CA MET A 77 7.50 9.11 -4.01
C MET A 77 7.29 10.48 -3.36
N GLU A 78 8.25 10.96 -2.56
CA GLU A 78 8.21 12.26 -1.88
C GLU A 78 8.46 13.45 -2.81
N GLY A 79 8.69 13.19 -4.11
CA GLY A 79 8.85 14.23 -5.12
C GLY A 79 10.20 14.95 -5.06
N ASP A 80 11.26 14.32 -4.54
CA ASP A 80 12.62 14.88 -4.61
C ASP A 80 13.04 15.13 -6.06
N LEU A 81 12.69 14.20 -6.95
CA LEU A 81 12.89 14.35 -8.39
C LEU A 81 12.01 15.45 -8.98
N GLY A 82 10.73 15.51 -8.61
CA GLY A 82 9.83 16.59 -9.04
C GLY A 82 10.38 17.97 -8.65
N ARG A 83 10.84 18.15 -7.42
CA ARG A 83 11.50 19.39 -6.96
C ARG A 83 12.78 19.68 -7.75
N LEU A 84 13.60 18.68 -8.04
CA LEU A 84 14.82 18.83 -8.85
C LEU A 84 14.49 19.31 -10.27
N TYR A 85 13.54 18.66 -10.94
CA TYR A 85 13.10 19.03 -12.29
C TYR A 85 12.48 20.43 -12.33
N GLN A 86 11.65 20.79 -11.35
CA GLN A 86 11.09 22.13 -11.23
C GLN A 86 12.18 23.19 -11.08
N ARG A 87 13.20 22.94 -10.24
CA ARG A 87 14.35 23.85 -10.12
C ARG A 87 15.11 24.00 -11.44
N TRP A 88 15.36 22.91 -12.16
CA TRP A 88 16.04 22.97 -13.45
C TRP A 88 15.21 23.70 -14.50
N SER A 89 13.91 23.40 -14.61
CA SER A 89 13.00 24.11 -15.51
C SER A 89 12.98 25.61 -15.22
N HIS A 90 12.89 25.99 -13.95
CA HIS A 90 12.88 27.39 -13.54
C HIS A 90 14.22 28.08 -13.85
N ALA A 91 15.36 27.42 -13.60
CA ALA A 91 16.68 27.96 -13.93
C ALA A 91 16.85 28.17 -15.43
N LEU A 92 16.40 27.22 -16.26
CA LEU A 92 16.51 27.30 -17.71
C LEU A 92 15.55 28.33 -18.33
N THR A 93 14.41 28.61 -17.70
CA THR A 93 13.46 29.63 -18.17
C THR A 93 13.79 31.04 -17.68
N GLN A 94 14.45 31.20 -16.53
CA GLN A 94 14.85 32.51 -15.99
C GLN A 94 16.09 33.12 -16.67
N VAL A 95 16.95 32.30 -17.31
CA VAL A 95 18.14 32.80 -18.03
C VAL A 95 17.80 33.31 -19.45
N GLY A 96 16.56 33.10 -19.92
CA GLY A 96 16.10 33.47 -21.26
C GLY A 96 15.28 34.77 -21.37
N LEU A 97 15.20 35.60 -20.33
CA LEU A 97 14.59 36.94 -20.32
C LEU A 97 15.56 37.96 -19.70
#